data_AF-A0AAE2Y1M4-F1
#
_entry.id   AF-A0AAE2Y1M4-F1
#
_cell.length_a   1.000
_cell.length_b   1.000
_cell.length_c   1.000
_cell.angle_alpha   90.00
_cell.angle_beta   90.00
_cell.angle_gamma   90.00
#
_symmetry.space_group_name_H-M   'P 1'
#
loop_
_entity.id
_entity.type
_entity.pdbx_description
1 polymer ?
#
loop_
_entity_poly.entity_id
_entity_poly.type
_entity_poly.pdbx_seq_one_letter_code
_entity_poly.pdbx_strand_id
1 'polypeptide(L)'
;METRFGLENPQIEVNEIETPELSARVMASRLASALERGIHFRRAAYSIMRRVMAAGAKGVEIKISGKLTSQRAKYQKFRDGFVSKTGEPAVQFVDDAVVHSLSKPGITGVHVKIMLPHAHLPDDIEILEPESQDVSLKEEKEGGEKEEA
;
A
#
# COMPACT_ATOMS: atom_id res chain seq x y z
N MET A 1 -25.26 -3.05 22.04
CA MET A 1 -25.64 -1.72 21.52
C MET A 1 -26.90 -1.22 22.17
N GLU A 2 -27.93 -2.06 22.25
CA GLU A 2 -29.21 -1.78 22.91
C GLU A 2 -29.11 -1.28 24.35
N THR A 3 -28.43 -2.01 25.25
CA THR A 3 -28.37 -1.62 26.68
C THR A 3 -27.46 -0.43 26.97
N ARG A 4 -26.45 -0.17 26.13
CA ARG A 4 -25.43 0.86 26.39
C ARG A 4 -25.63 2.14 25.59
N PHE A 5 -26.25 2.05 24.42
CA PHE A 5 -26.52 3.17 23.52
C PHE A 5 -28.01 3.43 23.31
N GLY A 6 -28.91 2.63 23.91
CA GLY A 6 -30.36 2.86 23.83
C GLY A 6 -30.95 2.62 22.43
N LEU A 7 -30.27 1.85 21.59
CA LEU A 7 -30.73 1.54 20.23
C LEU A 7 -31.71 0.36 20.27
N GLU A 8 -32.96 0.58 19.86
CA GLU A 8 -33.94 -0.50 19.73
C GLU A 8 -33.64 -1.36 18.48
N ASN A 9 -33.53 -2.68 18.68
CA ASN A 9 -33.31 -3.68 17.61
C ASN A 9 -32.20 -3.36 16.58
N PRO A 10 -30.93 -3.19 17.00
CA PRO A 10 -29.83 -2.95 16.08
C PRO A 10 -29.56 -4.19 15.22
N GLN A 11 -29.73 -4.06 13.89
CA GLN A 11 -29.32 -5.06 12.91
C GLN A 11 -27.88 -4.77 12.47
N ILE A 12 -27.02 -5.79 12.54
CA ILE A 12 -25.59 -5.68 12.23
C ILE A 12 -25.31 -6.56 11.02
N GLU A 13 -24.76 -5.95 9.98
CA GLU A 13 -24.22 -6.64 8.81
C GLU A 13 -22.70 -6.72 8.91
N VAL A 14 -22.14 -7.87 8.55
CA VAL A 14 -20.69 -8.12 8.59
C VAL A 14 -20.20 -8.22 7.16
N ASN A 15 -19.40 -7.25 6.74
CA ASN A 15 -18.76 -7.22 5.43
C ASN A 15 -17.30 -7.64 5.57
N GLU A 16 -16.88 -8.57 4.71
CA GLU A 16 -15.47 -8.95 4.60
C GLU A 16 -14.69 -7.92 3.76
N ILE A 17 -13.42 -7.76 4.09
CA ILE A 17 -12.50 -6.90 3.35
C ILE A 17 -11.86 -7.75 2.25
N GLU A 18 -11.97 -7.32 0.99
CA GLU A 18 -11.47 -8.08 -0.18
C GLU A 18 -9.97 -8.38 -0.08
N THR A 19 -9.16 -7.36 0.24
CA THR A 19 -7.70 -7.50 0.38
C THR A 19 -7.23 -6.97 1.74
N PRO A 20 -7.19 -7.81 2.78
CA PRO A 20 -6.77 -7.37 4.11
C PRO A 20 -5.31 -6.89 4.14
N GLU A 21 -4.47 -7.35 3.21
CA GLU A 21 -3.05 -6.97 3.06
C GLU A 21 -2.84 -5.48 2.77
N LEU A 22 -3.78 -4.81 2.12
CA LEU A 22 -3.69 -3.38 1.83
C LEU A 22 -4.13 -2.50 3.00
N SER A 23 -4.80 -3.06 4.02
CA SER A 23 -5.21 -2.31 5.20
C SER A 23 -4.09 -2.26 6.25
N ALA A 24 -3.66 -1.03 6.59
CA ALA A 24 -2.60 -0.80 7.56
C ALA A 24 -2.98 -1.31 8.95
N ARG A 25 -4.26 -1.18 9.34
CA ARG A 25 -4.75 -1.61 10.66
C ARG A 25 -4.71 -3.13 10.83
N VAL A 26 -5.11 -3.87 9.80
CA VAL A 26 -5.07 -5.34 9.83
C VAL A 26 -3.62 -5.83 9.86
N MET A 27 -2.74 -5.24 9.04
CA MET A 27 -1.32 -5.59 9.04
C MET A 27 -0.62 -5.24 10.35
N ALA A 28 -0.92 -4.08 10.94
CA ALA A 28 -0.39 -3.68 12.24
C ALA A 28 -0.83 -4.64 13.36
N SER A 29 -2.10 -5.08 13.35
CA SER A 29 -2.61 -6.09 14.29
C SER A 29 -1.89 -7.44 14.10
N ARG A 30 -1.73 -7.92 12.86
CA ARG A 30 -0.98 -9.16 12.58
C ARG A 30 0.47 -9.07 13.05
N LEU A 31 1.12 -7.92 12.88
CA LEU A 31 2.48 -7.67 13.36
C LEU A 31 2.55 -7.65 14.89
N ALA A 32 1.59 -6.99 15.56
CA ALA A 32 1.48 -6.98 17.01
C ALA A 32 1.32 -8.41 17.57
N SER A 33 0.42 -9.21 17.01
CA SER A 33 0.25 -10.61 17.42
C SER A 33 1.49 -11.47 17.16
N ALA A 34 2.27 -11.17 16.11
CA ALA A 34 3.53 -11.86 15.84
C ALA A 34 4.60 -11.55 16.91
N LEU A 35 4.65 -10.31 17.41
CA LEU A 35 5.52 -9.90 18.49
C LEU A 35 5.10 -10.53 19.83
N GLU A 36 3.80 -10.63 20.09
CA GLU A 36 3.26 -11.29 21.29
C GLU A 36 3.59 -12.78 21.33
N ARG A 37 3.59 -13.44 20.16
CA ARG A 37 4.05 -14.83 20.01
C ARG A 37 5.57 -15.00 20.19
N GLY A 38 6.33 -13.92 20.34
CA GLY A 38 7.78 -13.97 20.55
C GLY A 38 8.61 -14.14 19.28
N ILE A 39 8.05 -13.88 18.09
CA ILE A 39 8.83 -13.86 16.85
C ILE A 39 9.75 -12.65 16.89
N HIS A 40 11.03 -12.83 16.55
CA HIS A 40 12.00 -11.74 16.52
C HIS A 40 11.53 -10.59 15.61
N PHE A 41 11.56 -9.36 16.13
CA PHE A 41 10.94 -8.18 15.51
C PHE A 41 11.38 -7.91 14.06
N ARG A 42 12.65 -8.16 13.72
CA ARG A 42 13.13 -8.06 12.32
C ARG A 42 12.42 -9.06 11.40
N ARG A 43 12.34 -10.33 11.80
CA ARG A 43 11.71 -11.38 11.00
C ARG A 43 10.22 -11.08 10.80
N ALA A 44 9.53 -10.65 11.87
CA ALA A 44 8.13 -10.28 11.80
C ALA A 44 7.91 -9.09 10.85
N ALA A 45 8.72 -8.03 10.96
CA ALA A 45 8.63 -6.86 10.09
C ALA A 45 8.85 -7.21 8.61
N TYR A 46 9.94 -7.91 8.28
CA TYR A 46 10.21 -8.32 6.89
C TYR A 46 9.14 -9.27 6.34
N SER A 47 8.56 -10.15 7.17
CA SER A 47 7.48 -11.03 6.73
C SER A 47 6.21 -10.25 6.39
N ILE A 48 5.86 -9.21 7.14
CA ILE A 48 4.67 -8.40 6.85
C ILE A 48 4.93 -7.50 5.65
N MET A 49 6.09 -6.85 5.58
CA MET A 49 6.46 -5.99 4.47
C MET A 49 6.40 -6.73 3.12
N ARG A 50 6.92 -7.96 3.06
CA ARG A 50 6.82 -8.80 1.85
C ARG A 50 5.37 -9.13 1.47
N ARG A 51 4.49 -9.37 2.44
CA ARG A 51 3.07 -9.64 2.17
C ARG A 51 2.36 -8.44 1.58
N VAL A 52 2.63 -7.26 2.13
CA VAL A 52 1.99 -6.01 1.67
C VAL A 52 2.49 -5.62 0.28
N MET A 53 3.80 -5.73 0.02
CA MET A 53 4.35 -5.50 -1.32
C MET A 53 3.83 -6.54 -2.33
N ALA A 54 3.67 -7.81 -1.93
CA ALA A 54 3.11 -8.86 -2.79
C ALA A 54 1.62 -8.62 -3.12
N ALA A 55 0.89 -7.92 -2.26
CA ALA A 55 -0.49 -7.49 -2.52
C ALA A 55 -0.58 -6.27 -3.46
N GLY A 56 0.55 -5.75 -3.95
CA GLY A 56 0.59 -4.66 -4.93
C GLY A 56 0.66 -3.25 -4.34
N ALA A 57 0.98 -3.08 -3.05
CA ALA A 57 1.20 -1.74 -2.50
C ALA A 57 2.37 -1.02 -3.20
N LYS A 58 2.23 0.30 -3.45
CA LYS A 58 3.29 1.15 -4.03
C LYS A 58 4.47 1.32 -3.05
N GLY A 59 4.20 1.22 -1.75
CA GLY A 59 5.22 1.17 -0.72
C GLY A 59 4.68 0.99 0.68
N VAL A 60 5.59 0.65 1.59
CA VAL A 60 5.28 0.29 2.97
C VAL A 60 6.34 0.87 3.89
N GLU A 61 5.91 1.42 5.01
CA GLU A 61 6.79 1.86 6.09
C GLU A 61 6.30 1.29 7.43
N ILE A 62 7.15 0.50 8.09
CA ILE A 62 6.88 -0.10 9.40
C ILE A 62 7.87 0.49 10.40
N LYS A 63 7.37 1.11 11.46
CA LYS A 63 8.16 1.58 12.60
C LYS A 63 7.77 0.79 13.84
N ILE A 64 8.75 0.11 14.43
CA ILE A 64 8.58 -0.60 15.71
C ILE A 64 9.38 0.16 16.76
N SER A 65 8.71 0.61 17.82
CA SER A 65 9.30 1.38 18.91
C SER A 65 9.03 0.71 20.26
N GLY A 66 10.05 0.56 21.09
CA GLY A 66 9.89 -0.01 22.43
C GLY A 66 11.18 -0.64 22.95
N LYS A 67 11.05 -1.49 23.96
CA LYS A 67 12.16 -2.28 24.52
C LYS A 67 12.36 -3.56 23.68
N LEU A 68 13.06 -3.41 22.55
CA LEU A 68 13.24 -4.50 21.57
C LEU A 68 14.25 -5.57 22.00
N THR A 69 15.48 -5.13 22.35
CA THR A 69 16.60 -6.01 22.71
C THR A 69 17.24 -5.60 24.03
N SER A 70 17.41 -4.30 24.25
CA SER A 70 17.96 -3.74 25.49
C SER A 70 16.86 -3.21 26.40
N GLN A 71 17.18 -3.00 27.69
CA GLN A 71 16.28 -2.33 28.63
C GLN A 71 15.95 -0.88 28.23
N ARG A 72 16.86 -0.21 27.51
CA ARG A 72 16.60 1.11 26.92
C ARG A 72 15.73 0.97 25.67
N ALA A 73 14.71 1.82 25.57
CA ALA A 73 13.84 1.88 24.40
C ALA A 73 14.63 2.34 23.15
N LYS A 74 14.34 1.68 22.03
CA LYS A 74 14.86 2.00 20.70
C LYS A 74 13.72 1.94 19.70
N TYR A 75 13.91 2.57 18.55
CA TYR A 75 13.02 2.37 17.42
C TYR A 75 13.81 1.85 16.22
N GLN A 76 13.17 0.99 15.44
CA GLN A 76 13.68 0.58 14.14
C GLN A 76 12.61 0.82 13.08
N LYS A 77 13.04 1.33 11.95
CA LYS A 77 12.21 1.62 10.78
C LYS A 77 12.61 0.68 9.65
N PHE A 78 11.60 0.08 9.03
CA PHE A 78 11.71 -0.77 7.85
C PHE A 78 10.88 -0.10 6.77
N ARG A 79 11.46 0.12 5.60
CA ARG A 79 10.77 0.76 4.48
C ARG A 79 11.07 0.00 3.19
N ASP A 80 10.05 -0.16 2.37
CA ASP A 80 10.16 -0.72 1.03
C ASP A 80 9.22 0.05 0.09
N GLY A 81 9.61 0.20 -1.17
CA GLY A 81 8.89 1.03 -2.14
C GLY A 81 8.83 2.53 -1.80
N PHE A 82 7.80 3.19 -2.32
CA PHE A 82 7.60 4.64 -2.18
C PHE A 82 6.44 4.94 -1.22
N VAL A 83 6.68 5.85 -0.27
CA VAL A 83 5.68 6.31 0.70
C VAL A 83 5.80 7.82 0.81
N SER A 84 4.74 8.53 0.42
CA SER A 84 4.67 9.98 0.61
C SER A 84 4.54 10.31 2.10
N LYS A 85 5.21 11.39 2.54
CA LYS A 85 5.19 11.85 3.93
C LYS A 85 4.50 13.20 4.12
N THR A 86 4.28 13.93 3.04
CA THR A 86 3.89 15.34 3.07
C THR A 86 2.90 15.64 1.95
N GLY A 87 2.11 16.69 2.16
CA GLY A 87 1.12 17.17 1.20
C GLY A 87 -0.16 16.32 1.18
N GLU A 88 -1.06 16.70 0.29
CA GLU A 88 -2.35 16.04 0.07
C GLU A 88 -2.22 14.54 -0.30
N PRO A 89 -1.24 14.11 -1.13
CA PRO A 89 -1.11 12.68 -1.47
C PRO A 89 -0.87 11.79 -0.25
N ALA A 90 -0.26 12.32 0.81
CA ALA A 90 -0.02 11.57 2.03
C ALA A 90 -1.30 11.38 2.89
N VAL A 91 -2.29 12.24 2.73
CA VAL A 91 -3.57 12.13 3.47
C VAL A 91 -4.53 11.23 2.71
N GLN A 92 -4.56 11.31 1.38
CA GLN A 92 -5.49 10.55 0.55
C GLN A 92 -5.04 9.12 0.26
N PHE A 93 -3.74 8.91 -0.01
CA PHE A 93 -3.25 7.63 -0.54
C PHE A 93 -2.44 6.80 0.45
N VAL A 94 -2.25 7.27 1.68
CA VAL A 94 -1.54 6.52 2.72
C VAL A 94 -2.51 6.13 3.81
N ASP A 95 -2.68 4.83 4.01
CA ASP A 95 -3.37 4.28 5.16
C ASP A 95 -2.36 4.13 6.31
N ASP A 96 -2.65 4.75 7.45
CA ASP A 96 -1.79 4.74 8.64
C ASP A 96 -2.49 4.12 9.85
N ALA A 97 -1.76 3.26 10.57
CA ALA A 97 -2.28 2.60 11.75
C ALA A 97 -1.22 2.44 12.84
N VAL A 98 -1.62 2.74 14.07
CA VAL A 98 -0.83 2.49 15.28
C VAL A 98 -1.53 1.43 16.12
N VAL A 99 -0.78 0.40 16.49
CA VAL A 99 -1.24 -0.68 17.36
C VAL A 99 -0.18 -0.93 18.44
N HIS A 100 -0.64 -1.28 19.63
CA HIS A 100 0.21 -1.63 20.75
C HIS A 100 0.24 -3.15 20.91
N SER A 101 1.41 -3.70 21.22
CA SER A 101 1.63 -5.11 21.51
C SER A 101 2.07 -5.26 22.96
N LEU A 102 1.45 -6.20 23.68
CA LEU A 102 1.83 -6.49 25.06
C LEU A 102 2.87 -7.62 25.07
N SER A 103 4.12 -7.26 25.34
CA SER A 103 5.22 -8.21 25.44
C SER A 103 5.76 -8.28 26.87
N LYS A 104 6.40 -9.40 27.26
CA LYS A 104 6.96 -9.58 28.61
C LYS A 104 7.82 -8.40 29.12
N PRO A 105 8.73 -7.80 28.31
CA PRO A 105 9.54 -6.65 28.77
C PRO A 105 8.76 -5.33 28.85
N GLY A 106 7.53 -5.26 28.32
CA GLY A 106 6.67 -4.08 28.32
C GLY A 106 5.86 -3.92 27.03
N ILE A 107 5.32 -2.71 26.84
CA ILE A 107 4.53 -2.36 25.66
C ILE A 107 5.45 -1.99 24.50
N THR A 108 5.20 -2.57 23.34
CA THR A 108 5.85 -2.21 22.07
C THR A 108 4.84 -1.52 21.17
N GLY A 109 5.20 -0.35 20.63
CA GLY A 109 4.42 0.38 19.63
C GLY A 109 4.77 -0.08 18.21
N VAL A 110 3.74 -0.44 17.46
CA VAL A 110 3.84 -0.81 16.04
C VAL A 110 3.09 0.23 15.24
N HIS A 111 3.77 0.89 14.32
CA HIS A 111 3.21 1.88 13.42
C HIS A 111 3.45 1.41 11.98
N VAL A 112 2.38 1.27 11.21
CA VAL A 112 2.42 0.81 9.82
C VAL A 112 1.81 1.89 8.95
N LYS A 113 2.48 2.24 7.86
CA LYS A 113 1.96 3.07 6.78
C LYS A 113 2.03 2.27 5.49
N ILE A 114 0.93 2.23 4.75
CA ILE A 114 0.84 1.55 3.46
C ILE A 114 0.40 2.59 2.43
N MET A 115 1.14 2.69 1.33
CA MET A 115 0.74 3.49 0.19
C MET A 115 -0.02 2.61 -0.81
N LEU A 116 -1.26 2.99 -1.10
CA LEU A 116 -2.16 2.20 -1.94
C LEU A 116 -1.67 2.14 -3.40
N PRO A 117 -2.01 1.07 -4.15
CA PRO A 117 -1.62 0.89 -5.56
C PRO A 117 -2.15 1.99 -6.49
N HIS A 118 -3.41 2.40 -6.31
CA HIS A 118 -4.11 3.36 -7.19
C HIS A 118 -3.73 4.83 -6.94
N ALA A 119 -2.57 5.07 -6.33
CA ALA A 119 -2.10 6.40 -5.96
C ALA A 119 -1.43 7.09 -7.15
N HIS A 120 -2.22 7.90 -7.88
CA HIS A 120 -1.71 8.82 -8.88
C HIS A 120 -1.09 10.03 -8.17
N LEU A 121 0.22 10.21 -8.32
CA LEU A 121 0.87 11.42 -7.83
C LEU A 121 0.66 12.55 -8.85
N PRO A 122 0.61 13.81 -8.40
CA PRO A 122 0.56 14.95 -9.30
C PRO A 122 1.80 15.05 -10.19
N ASP A 123 2.91 14.43 -9.78
CA ASP A 123 4.17 14.40 -10.52
C ASP A 123 4.25 13.22 -11.53
N ASP A 124 3.36 12.23 -11.42
CA ASP A 124 3.33 11.06 -12.32
C ASP A 124 2.55 11.43 -13.60
N ILE A 125 3.25 11.97 -14.61
CA ILE A 125 2.66 12.35 -15.91
C ILE A 125 2.84 11.20 -16.91
N GLU A 126 1.74 10.73 -17.48
CA GLU A 126 1.75 9.78 -18.59
C GLU A 126 1.90 10.53 -19.93
N ILE A 127 3.06 10.38 -20.57
CA ILE A 127 3.30 10.95 -21.90
C ILE A 127 2.78 9.94 -22.92
N LEU A 128 1.68 10.29 -23.58
CA LEU A 128 1.15 9.52 -24.70
C LEU A 128 2.08 9.69 -25.90
N GLU A 129 2.69 8.60 -26.37
CA GLU A 129 3.44 8.61 -27.62
C GLU A 129 2.49 8.92 -28.78
N PRO A 130 2.88 9.79 -29.73
CA PRO A 130 2.04 10.06 -30.88
C PRO A 130 1.91 8.80 -31.73
N GLU A 131 0.68 8.41 -32.05
CA GLU A 131 0.44 7.35 -33.03
C GLU A 131 1.11 7.75 -34.35
N SER A 132 2.04 6.92 -34.82
CA SER A 132 2.62 7.06 -36.15
C SER A 132 1.50 6.84 -37.16
N GLN A 133 0.94 7.94 -37.66
CA GLN A 133 0.25 7.90 -38.94
C GLN A 133 1.31 7.58 -39.97
N ASP A 134 1.44 6.29 -40.30
CA ASP A 134 2.02 5.85 -41.55
C ASP A 134 1.14 6.45 -42.66
N VAL A 135 1.49 7.68 -43.04
CA VAL A 135 0.96 8.33 -44.23
C VAL A 135 1.47 7.46 -45.38
N SER A 136 0.66 6.45 -45.74
CA SER A 136 0.86 5.70 -46.96
C SER A 136 0.78 6.72 -48.08
N LEU A 137 1.95 7.18 -48.51
CA LEU A 137 2.16 7.81 -49.79
C LEU A 137 1.59 6.82 -50.80
N LYS A 138 0.37 7.11 -51.29
CA LYS A 138 -0.07 6.61 -52.58
C LYS A 138 0.81 7.30 -53.60
N GLU A 139 2.03 6.80 -53.75
CA GLU A 139 2.87 7.07 -54.90
C GLU A 139 2.07 6.67 -56.15
N GLU A 140 1.76 7.72 -56.92
CA GLU A 140 1.70 7.77 -58.37
C GLU A 140 1.91 6.41 -59.08
N LYS A 141 0.82 5.87 -59.62
CA LYS A 141 0.92 5.16 -60.90
C LYS A 141 0.75 6.19 -62.02
N GLU A 142 1.83 6.86 -62.39
CA GLU A 142 2.02 7.27 -63.79
C GLU A 142 2.46 6.03 -64.58
N GLY A 143 1.84 5.79 -65.75
CA GLY A 143 2.24 4.69 -66.63
C GLY A 143 1.30 4.35 -67.79
N GLY A 144 0.94 5.36 -68.59
CA GLY A 144 0.50 5.35 -70.00
C GLY A 144 -0.24 4.16 -70.64
N GLU A 145 -1.49 4.40 -71.06
CA GLU A 145 -2.05 3.85 -72.30
C GLU A 145 -2.09 4.95 -73.36
N LYS A 146 -1.20 4.84 -74.36
CA LYS A 146 -1.44 5.34 -75.71
C LYS A 146 -1.68 4.11 -76.57
N GLU A 147 -2.89 3.96 -77.10
CA GLU A 147 -3.22 2.99 -78.14
C GLU A 147 -3.78 3.78 -79.35
N GLU A 148 -2.96 3.87 -80.40
CA GLU A 148 -3.36 4.17 -81.78
C GLU A 148 -2.64 3.13 -82.65
N ALA A 149 -3.41 2.20 -83.24
CA ALA A 149 -3.19 1.59 -84.56
C ALA A 149 -4.40 0.73 -84.93
#